data_AF-A0A437GW36-F1
#
_entry.id   AF-A0A437GW36-F1
#
_cell.length_a   1.000
_cell.length_b   1.000
_cell.length_c   1.000
_cell.angle_alpha   90.00
_cell.angle_beta   90.00
_cell.angle_gamma   90.00
#
_symmetry.space_group_name_H-M   'P 1'
#
loop_
_entity.id
_entity.type
_entity.pdbx_description
1 polymer ?
#
loop_
_entity_poly.entity_id
_entity_poly.type
_entity_poly.pdbx_seq_one_letter_code
_entity_poly.pdbx_strand_id
1 'polypeptide(L)'
;MRLYTDTDYFYRAPVFPLVEAVNGLVRDLVRKRLEESGGDWSSFALGTSEALVTKADIDALEGKILATGYRFSSSSNASARDRPEIYKSTDDADADGGGAFAHPDAPTASPDEAGRELCGCGDNVVRRNTNIVGIARYVRTSEDVIDYMRNGVPAGTIAIIADSGGTLTAPILEQFTAVICAGGTVRSHLGILTREFGIPCLMNAKLSGVRDGDSVEVEVSAPAKTAEAYQAGQEMTAHIWRLPR
;
A
#
# COMPACT_ATOMS: atom_id res chain seq x y z
N MET A 1 -10.04 -25.02 -33.44
CA MET A 1 -9.81 -24.27 -32.19
C MET A 1 -10.19 -25.18 -31.03
N ARG A 2 -9.20 -25.75 -30.35
CA ARG A 2 -9.43 -26.69 -29.25
C ARG A 2 -9.62 -25.88 -27.97
N LEU A 3 -10.87 -25.70 -27.54
CA LEU A 3 -11.18 -25.04 -26.27
C LEU A 3 -10.94 -26.05 -25.15
N TYR A 4 -9.85 -25.86 -24.42
CA TYR A 4 -9.55 -26.60 -23.20
C TYR A 4 -10.23 -25.87 -22.04
N THR A 5 -11.42 -26.33 -21.66
CA THR A 5 -12.08 -25.90 -20.44
C THR A 5 -11.37 -26.52 -19.23
N ASP A 6 -10.69 -25.69 -18.44
CA ASP A 6 -10.18 -26.08 -17.13
C ASP A 6 -11.37 -26.23 -16.17
N THR A 7 -11.99 -27.41 -16.11
CA THR A 7 -12.82 -27.77 -14.96
C THR A 7 -11.91 -28.15 -13.81
N ASP A 8 -11.47 -27.15 -13.05
CA ASP A 8 -10.82 -27.38 -11.76
C ASP A 8 -11.89 -27.70 -10.72
N TYR A 9 -11.80 -28.87 -10.09
CA TYR A 9 -12.81 -29.39 -9.16
C TYR A 9 -12.95 -28.50 -7.90
N PHE A 10 -11.95 -27.67 -7.63
CA PHE A 10 -11.92 -26.70 -6.53
C PHE A 10 -12.03 -25.24 -7.01
N TYR A 11 -12.49 -25.01 -8.25
CA TYR A 11 -12.61 -23.66 -8.78
C TYR A 11 -13.57 -22.81 -7.94
N ARG A 12 -13.00 -21.82 -7.26
CA ARG A 12 -13.75 -20.70 -6.71
C ARG A 12 -13.46 -19.49 -7.59
N ALA A 13 -14.48 -18.98 -8.27
CA ALA A 13 -14.34 -17.78 -9.07
C ALA A 13 -13.72 -16.67 -8.21
N PRO A 14 -12.69 -15.96 -8.70
CA PRO A 14 -12.11 -14.86 -7.95
C PRO A 14 -13.15 -13.76 -7.76
N VAL A 15 -13.08 -13.06 -6.63
CA VAL A 15 -14.04 -11.99 -6.27
C VAL A 15 -14.03 -10.85 -7.31
N PHE A 16 -12.91 -10.66 -8.01
CA PHE A 16 -12.73 -9.61 -9.00
C PHE A 16 -12.64 -10.18 -10.42
N PRO A 17 -13.54 -9.77 -11.35
CA PRO A 17 -13.52 -10.20 -12.76
C PRO A 17 -12.18 -9.93 -13.48
N LEU A 18 -11.44 -8.90 -13.05
CA LEU A 18 -10.11 -8.61 -13.58
C LEU A 18 -9.15 -9.80 -13.37
N VAL A 19 -9.18 -10.41 -12.19
CA VAL A 19 -8.28 -11.52 -11.85
C VAL A 19 -8.56 -12.72 -12.76
N GLU A 20 -9.84 -13.00 -13.02
CA GLU A 20 -10.24 -14.06 -13.95
C GLU A 20 -9.78 -13.77 -15.38
N ALA A 21 -9.97 -12.53 -15.85
CA ALA A 21 -9.55 -12.11 -17.18
C ALA A 21 -8.03 -12.19 -17.37
N VAL A 22 -7.25 -11.67 -16.42
CA VAL A 22 -5.77 -11.72 -16.44
C VAL A 22 -5.29 -13.16 -16.41
N ASN A 23 -5.80 -13.99 -15.49
CA ASN A 23 -5.40 -15.38 -15.39
C ASN A 23 -5.74 -16.17 -16.65
N GLY A 24 -6.92 -15.95 -17.23
CA GLY A 24 -7.32 -16.57 -18.50
C GLY A 24 -6.36 -16.20 -19.64
N LEU A 25 -6.07 -14.90 -19.79
CA LEU A 25 -5.15 -14.39 -20.80
C LEU A 25 -3.73 -14.95 -20.66
N VAL A 26 -3.21 -15.03 -19.43
CA VAL A 26 -1.87 -15.59 -19.15
C VAL A 26 -1.86 -17.10 -19.40
N ARG A 27 -2.88 -17.84 -18.96
CA ARG A 27 -2.98 -19.29 -19.22
C ARG A 27 -3.03 -19.59 -20.71
N ASP A 28 -3.82 -18.83 -21.47
CA ASP A 28 -3.91 -19.01 -22.92
C ASP A 28 -2.59 -18.69 -23.62
N LEU A 29 -1.87 -17.64 -23.20
CA LEU A 29 -0.53 -17.33 -23.69
C LEU A 29 0.44 -18.49 -23.40
N VAL A 30 0.52 -18.91 -22.14
CA VAL A 30 1.41 -19.98 -21.69
C VAL A 30 1.11 -21.29 -22.42
N ARG A 31 -0.16 -21.64 -22.63
CA ARG A 31 -0.55 -22.84 -23.37
C ARG A 31 -0.06 -22.80 -24.82
N LYS A 32 -0.21 -21.66 -25.50
CA LYS A 32 0.29 -21.48 -26.88
C LYS A 32 1.80 -21.60 -26.94
N ARG A 33 2.53 -20.93 -26.03
CA ARG A 33 4.00 -20.99 -25.98
C ARG A 33 4.51 -22.38 -25.62
N LEU A 34 3.80 -23.12 -24.76
CA LEU A 34 4.10 -24.52 -24.46
C LEU A 34 3.96 -25.39 -25.71
N GLU A 35 2.85 -25.26 -26.45
CA GLU A 35 2.65 -25.99 -27.72
C GLU A 35 3.74 -25.65 -28.75
N GLU A 36 4.12 -24.38 -28.87
CA GLU A 36 5.21 -23.92 -29.75
C GLU A 36 6.58 -24.48 -29.34
N SER A 37 6.80 -24.70 -28.04
CA SER A 37 8.07 -25.24 -27.54
C SER A 37 8.31 -26.69 -27.93
N GLY A 38 7.24 -27.45 -28.23
CA GLY A 38 7.29 -28.88 -28.54
C GLY A 38 7.74 -29.78 -27.38
N GLY A 39 7.99 -29.22 -26.20
CA GLY A 39 8.43 -29.93 -25.00
C GLY A 39 7.28 -30.29 -24.06
N ASP A 40 7.63 -30.93 -22.94
CA ASP A 40 6.71 -31.12 -21.82
C ASP A 40 6.65 -29.86 -20.93
N TRP A 41 5.72 -29.85 -19.97
CA TRP A 41 5.57 -28.72 -19.06
C TRP A 41 6.85 -28.39 -18.28
N SER A 42 7.56 -29.42 -17.81
CA SER A 42 8.75 -29.25 -16.97
C SER A 42 9.89 -28.57 -17.75
N SER A 43 10.17 -29.04 -18.97
CA SER A 43 11.19 -28.46 -19.84
C SER A 43 10.83 -27.05 -20.31
N PHE A 44 9.54 -26.78 -20.51
CA PHE A 44 9.07 -25.44 -20.85
C PHE A 44 9.22 -24.46 -19.67
N ALA A 45 8.62 -24.79 -18.52
CA ALA A 45 8.55 -23.91 -17.37
C ALA A 45 9.93 -23.60 -16.76
N LEU A 46 10.88 -24.55 -16.84
CA LEU A 46 12.23 -24.40 -16.29
C LEU A 46 13.29 -24.05 -17.34
N GLY A 47 12.90 -23.80 -18.59
CA GLY A 47 13.84 -23.57 -19.68
C GLY A 47 13.27 -22.68 -20.77
N THR A 48 12.59 -23.27 -21.75
CA THR A 48 12.26 -22.57 -23.00
C THR A 48 11.27 -21.42 -22.85
N SER A 49 10.49 -21.38 -21.75
CA SER A 49 9.57 -20.29 -21.46
C SER A 49 10.24 -18.92 -21.37
N GLU A 50 11.49 -18.83 -20.90
CA GLU A 50 12.23 -17.57 -20.81
C GLU A 50 12.47 -16.93 -22.19
N ALA A 51 12.66 -17.76 -23.22
CA ALA A 51 12.83 -17.31 -24.59
C ALA A 51 11.50 -17.08 -25.32
N LEU A 52 10.44 -17.82 -24.95
CA LEU A 52 9.17 -17.84 -25.67
C LEU A 52 8.11 -16.89 -25.12
N VAL A 53 8.16 -16.56 -23.83
CA VAL A 53 7.26 -15.58 -23.20
C VAL A 53 7.99 -14.25 -23.13
N THR A 54 7.63 -13.35 -24.04
CA THR A 54 8.35 -12.08 -24.23
C THR A 54 7.66 -10.91 -23.53
N LYS A 55 8.39 -9.81 -23.34
CA LYS A 55 7.79 -8.52 -22.93
C LYS A 55 6.63 -8.12 -23.84
N ALA A 56 6.77 -8.28 -25.15
CA ALA A 56 5.73 -7.93 -26.12
C ALA A 56 4.44 -8.73 -25.91
N ASP A 57 4.55 -9.99 -25.45
CA ASP A 57 3.37 -10.79 -25.09
C ASP A 57 2.65 -10.18 -23.88
N ILE A 58 3.40 -9.79 -22.85
CA ILE A 58 2.84 -9.17 -21.64
C ILE A 58 2.20 -7.82 -21.97
N ASP A 59 2.87 -6.98 -22.76
CA ASP A 59 2.34 -5.68 -23.22
C ASP A 59 1.04 -5.88 -24.03
N ALA A 60 0.96 -6.94 -24.85
CA ALA A 60 -0.26 -7.27 -25.59
C ALA A 60 -1.40 -7.76 -24.68
N LEU A 61 -1.10 -8.48 -23.59
CA LEU A 61 -2.11 -8.85 -22.59
C LEU A 61 -2.64 -7.62 -21.86
N GLU A 62 -1.75 -6.71 -21.42
CA GLU A 62 -2.12 -5.44 -20.79
C GLU A 62 -2.98 -4.60 -21.74
N GLY A 63 -2.57 -4.48 -23.01
CA GLY A 63 -3.32 -3.76 -24.04
C GLY A 63 -4.74 -4.29 -24.23
N LYS A 64 -4.96 -5.61 -24.16
CA LYS A 64 -6.31 -6.21 -24.23
C LYS A 64 -7.19 -5.78 -23.05
N ILE A 65 -6.63 -5.72 -21.85
CA ILE A 65 -7.36 -5.28 -20.65
C ILE A 65 -7.71 -3.80 -20.79
N LEU A 66 -6.74 -2.96 -21.16
CA LEU A 66 -6.94 -1.52 -21.33
C LEU A 66 -7.97 -1.18 -22.42
N ALA A 67 -8.02 -1.98 -23.49
CA ALA A 67 -8.99 -1.84 -24.57
C ALA A 67 -10.44 -2.09 -24.13
N THR A 68 -10.67 -2.79 -23.01
CA THR A 68 -12.02 -2.93 -22.42
C THR A 68 -12.52 -1.64 -21.76
N GLY A 69 -11.67 -0.60 -21.69
CA GLY A 69 -11.92 0.61 -20.91
C GLY A 69 -11.49 0.49 -19.45
N TYR A 70 -11.00 -0.68 -19.01
CA TYR A 70 -10.48 -0.85 -17.66
C TYR A 70 -9.26 0.04 -17.41
N ARG A 71 -9.16 0.57 -16.20
CA ARG A 71 -7.99 1.29 -15.69
C ARG A 71 -7.59 0.70 -14.35
N PHE A 72 -6.30 0.48 -14.15
CA PHE A 72 -5.79 -0.16 -12.94
C PHE A 72 -5.93 0.77 -11.75
N SER A 73 -6.28 0.21 -10.60
CA SER A 73 -6.07 0.92 -9.34
C SER A 73 -4.56 0.98 -9.09
N SER A 74 -4.02 2.16 -8.81
CA SER A 74 -2.60 2.27 -8.49
C SER A 74 -2.34 1.79 -7.06
N SER A 75 -1.25 1.05 -6.87
CA SER A 75 -0.72 0.76 -5.53
C SER A 75 0.27 1.83 -5.06
N SER A 76 0.76 2.71 -5.95
CA SER A 76 1.69 3.78 -5.60
C SER A 76 1.46 5.05 -6.44
N ASN A 77 1.64 6.24 -5.86
CA ASN A 77 1.50 7.49 -6.63
C ASN A 77 2.55 7.59 -7.75
N ALA A 78 3.72 6.97 -7.58
CA ALA A 78 4.74 6.89 -8.62
C ALA A 78 4.22 6.16 -9.88
N SER A 79 3.57 5.00 -9.72
CA SER A 79 3.02 4.25 -10.85
C SER A 79 1.95 5.04 -11.63
N ALA A 80 1.09 5.76 -10.91
CA ALA A 80 0.08 6.63 -11.52
C ALA A 80 0.70 7.82 -12.25
N ARG A 81 1.80 8.38 -11.73
CA ARG A 81 2.52 9.49 -12.36
C ARG A 81 3.31 9.07 -13.60
N ASP A 82 3.92 7.88 -13.58
CA ASP A 82 4.77 7.40 -14.67
C ASP A 82 3.94 6.91 -15.87
N ARG A 83 2.75 6.35 -15.63
CA ARG A 83 1.83 5.86 -16.67
C ARG A 83 0.37 6.29 -16.41
N PRO A 84 0.07 7.59 -16.43
CA PRO A 84 -1.25 8.12 -16.07
C PRO A 84 -2.38 7.62 -16.97
N GLU A 85 -2.07 7.18 -18.19
CA GLU A 85 -3.02 6.69 -19.16
C GLU A 85 -3.61 5.30 -18.84
N ILE A 86 -2.96 4.50 -18.00
CA ILE A 86 -3.38 3.13 -17.67
C ILE A 86 -3.97 2.98 -16.27
N TYR A 87 -3.68 3.93 -15.38
CA TYR A 87 -4.21 3.95 -14.02
C TYR A 87 -5.49 4.79 -13.95
N LYS A 88 -6.33 4.51 -12.96
CA LYS A 88 -7.45 5.40 -12.60
C LYS A 88 -6.85 6.74 -12.15
N SER A 89 -7.45 7.85 -12.55
CA SER A 89 -7.02 9.18 -12.13
C SER A 89 -7.00 9.24 -10.60
N THR A 90 -5.84 9.57 -10.03
CA THR A 90 -5.71 9.92 -8.61
C THR A 90 -6.06 11.38 -8.37
N ASP A 91 -6.72 12.07 -9.31
CA ASP A 91 -7.07 13.49 -9.19
C ASP A 91 -7.94 13.78 -7.96
N ASP A 92 -8.71 12.83 -7.45
CA ASP A 92 -9.42 13.00 -6.17
C ASP A 92 -8.50 12.89 -4.92
N ALA A 93 -7.26 12.43 -5.09
CA ALA A 93 -6.25 12.25 -4.03
C ALA A 93 -5.05 13.22 -4.14
N ASP A 94 -4.78 13.79 -5.32
CA ASP A 94 -3.64 14.69 -5.58
C ASP A 94 -4.04 16.11 -6.02
N ALA A 95 -5.35 16.46 -6.07
CA ALA A 95 -5.78 17.83 -6.41
C ALA A 95 -5.35 18.91 -5.39
N ASP A 96 -4.87 18.54 -4.22
CA ASP A 96 -4.29 19.49 -3.27
C ASP A 96 -2.75 19.41 -3.40
N GLY A 97 -2.18 20.28 -4.23
CA GLY A 97 -0.74 20.41 -4.37
C GLY A 97 -0.08 20.64 -3.01
N GLY A 98 0.67 19.64 -2.53
CA GLY A 98 1.28 19.67 -1.19
C GLY A 98 0.30 19.43 -0.03
N GLY A 99 -0.92 18.99 -0.35
CA GLY A 99 -2.03 18.79 0.56
C GLY A 99 -2.04 17.45 1.28
N ALA A 100 -2.67 17.47 2.44
CA ALA A 100 -2.84 16.35 3.36
C ALA A 100 -3.31 15.07 2.63
N PHE A 101 -2.82 13.91 3.08
CA PHE A 101 -3.51 12.64 2.82
C PHE A 101 -4.92 12.76 3.41
N ALA A 102 -5.93 12.98 2.57
CA ALA A 102 -7.33 13.16 2.96
C ALA A 102 -8.14 11.93 2.55
N HIS A 103 -8.37 11.04 3.51
CA HIS A 103 -9.23 9.88 3.32
C HIS A 103 -10.68 10.28 3.66
N PRO A 104 -11.67 10.01 2.78
CA PRO A 104 -13.06 10.44 2.99
C PRO A 104 -13.67 9.86 4.26
N ASP A 105 -13.29 8.62 4.61
CA ASP A 105 -13.73 7.95 5.85
C ASP A 105 -12.83 8.22 7.06
N ALA A 106 -11.95 9.23 7.03
CA ALA A 106 -11.15 9.57 8.20
C ALA A 106 -12.06 10.14 9.29
N PRO A 107 -12.02 9.62 10.52
CA PRO A 107 -12.78 10.21 11.61
C PRO A 107 -12.21 11.59 11.94
N THR A 108 -13.10 12.58 12.00
CA THR A 108 -12.74 13.96 12.37
C THR A 108 -13.67 14.48 13.46
N ALA A 109 -13.11 15.19 14.44
CA ALA A 109 -13.89 15.87 15.47
C ALA A 109 -13.21 17.18 15.87
N SER A 110 -14.02 18.17 16.24
CA SER A 110 -13.54 19.45 16.78
C SER A 110 -12.61 19.25 17.98
N PRO A 111 -11.73 20.24 18.27
CA PRO A 111 -10.82 20.17 19.41
C PRO A 111 -11.51 19.80 20.72
N ASP A 112 -10.93 18.85 21.46
CA ASP A 112 -11.35 18.52 22.82
C ASP A 112 -10.96 19.61 23.83
N GLU A 113 -11.23 19.40 25.12
CA GLU A 113 -10.87 20.35 26.19
C GLU A 113 -9.36 20.63 26.28
N ALA A 114 -8.52 19.71 25.78
CA ALA A 114 -7.07 19.85 25.69
C ALA A 114 -6.61 20.46 24.35
N GLY A 115 -7.54 20.85 23.48
CA GLY A 115 -7.28 21.44 22.17
C GLY A 115 -6.93 20.41 21.09
N ARG A 116 -7.08 19.11 21.36
CA ARG A 116 -6.71 18.04 20.42
C ARG A 116 -7.84 17.78 19.44
N GLU A 117 -7.55 17.97 18.16
CA GLU A 117 -8.51 17.77 17.08
C GLU A 117 -8.35 16.36 16.54
N LEU A 118 -9.41 15.54 16.56
CA LEU A 118 -9.37 14.22 15.95
C LEU A 118 -9.25 14.39 14.44
N CYS A 119 -8.21 13.81 13.84
CA CYS A 119 -7.89 14.00 12.43
C CYS A 119 -7.59 12.68 11.71
N GLY A 120 -7.80 11.54 12.36
CA GLY A 120 -7.67 10.24 11.71
C GLY A 120 -7.66 9.05 12.65
N CYS A 121 -7.47 7.88 12.05
CA CYS A 121 -7.29 6.62 12.76
C CYS A 121 -6.41 5.64 11.97
N GLY A 122 -5.99 4.55 12.61
CA GLY A 122 -5.30 3.44 11.94
C GLY A 122 -5.22 2.18 12.80
N ASP A 123 -4.75 1.09 12.19
CA ASP A 123 -4.58 -0.20 12.83
C ASP A 123 -3.24 -0.22 13.59
N ASN A 124 -3.30 -0.28 14.91
CA ASN A 124 -2.09 -0.29 15.74
C ASN A 124 -1.31 -1.60 15.58
N VAL A 125 -0.01 -1.50 15.27
CA VAL A 125 0.87 -2.65 15.08
C VAL A 125 1.33 -3.23 16.42
N VAL A 126 1.70 -2.38 17.38
CA VAL A 126 2.16 -2.79 18.72
C VAL A 126 1.63 -1.82 19.76
N ARG A 127 0.98 -2.37 20.78
CA ARG A 127 0.53 -1.60 21.93
C ARG A 127 1.73 -1.12 22.77
N ARG A 128 1.74 0.16 23.09
CA ARG A 128 2.67 0.81 24.03
C ARG A 128 1.91 1.38 25.22
N ASN A 129 2.62 1.85 26.24
CA ASN A 129 1.98 2.38 27.45
C ASN A 129 1.59 3.85 27.33
N THR A 130 2.23 4.59 26.42
CA THR A 130 2.08 6.05 26.31
C THR A 130 1.97 6.43 24.85
N ASN A 131 1.04 7.33 24.55
CA ASN A 131 0.88 7.91 23.22
C ASN A 131 2.14 8.68 22.82
N ILE A 132 2.36 8.82 21.51
CA ILE A 132 3.53 9.49 20.97
C ILE A 132 3.11 10.81 20.36
N VAL A 133 3.87 11.86 20.68
CA VAL A 133 3.71 13.18 20.07
C VAL A 133 4.94 13.47 19.22
N GLY A 134 4.72 14.07 18.06
CA GLY A 134 5.80 14.46 17.17
C GLY A 134 5.33 15.30 16.00
N ILE A 135 6.25 15.61 15.09
CA ILE A 135 6.00 16.46 13.94
C ILE A 135 5.75 15.59 12.72
N ALA A 136 4.59 15.78 12.10
CA ALA A 136 4.23 15.11 10.86
C ALA A 136 5.19 15.49 9.73
N ARG A 137 5.75 14.48 9.08
CA ARG A 137 6.55 14.60 7.86
C ARG A 137 6.10 13.61 6.81
N TYR A 138 5.77 14.08 5.62
CA TYR A 138 5.42 13.20 4.51
C TYR A 138 6.69 12.61 3.88
N VAL A 139 6.72 11.28 3.72
CA VAL A 139 7.79 10.57 3.01
C VAL A 139 7.15 9.86 1.82
N ARG A 140 7.29 10.43 0.63
CA ARG A 140 6.55 10.00 -0.57
C ARG A 140 7.46 9.50 -1.68
N THR A 141 8.70 9.94 -1.71
CA THR A 141 9.64 9.70 -2.82
C THR A 141 10.96 9.12 -2.34
N SER A 142 11.71 8.50 -3.26
CA SER A 142 13.07 8.04 -2.99
C SER A 142 13.99 9.21 -2.67
N GLU A 143 13.75 10.37 -3.28
CA GLU A 143 14.46 11.62 -3.03
C GLU A 143 14.30 12.07 -1.57
N ASP A 144 13.08 12.02 -1.01
CA ASP A 144 12.85 12.34 0.41
C ASP A 144 13.71 11.45 1.32
N VAL A 145 13.80 10.15 1.00
CA VAL A 145 14.63 9.22 1.76
C VAL A 145 16.11 9.52 1.60
N ILE A 146 16.58 9.75 0.36
CA ILE A 146 17.98 10.08 0.09
C ILE A 146 18.38 11.35 0.84
N ASP A 147 17.49 12.34 0.91
CA ASP A 147 17.73 13.58 1.64
C ASP A 147 17.80 13.35 3.15
N TYR A 148 16.93 12.51 3.72
CA TYR A 148 17.03 12.10 5.12
C TYR A 148 18.26 11.24 5.42
N MET A 149 18.70 10.39 4.49
CA MET A 149 19.94 9.63 4.64
C MET A 149 21.17 10.53 4.66
N ARG A 150 21.14 11.63 3.88
CA ARG A 150 22.25 12.59 3.80
C ARG A 150 22.28 13.57 4.98
N ASN A 151 21.12 14.09 5.36
CA ASN A 151 20.99 15.19 6.32
C ASN A 151 20.54 14.75 7.71
N GLY A 152 20.13 13.48 7.86
CA GLY A 152 19.50 12.94 9.07
C GLY A 152 18.01 13.26 9.14
N VAL A 153 17.25 12.41 9.83
CA VAL A 153 15.85 12.68 10.15
C VAL A 153 15.77 13.62 11.36
N PRO A 154 15.01 14.73 11.29
CA PRO A 154 14.81 15.60 12.45
C PRO A 154 14.22 14.85 13.65
N ALA A 155 14.68 15.17 14.85
CA ALA A 155 14.17 14.55 16.08
C ALA A 155 12.66 14.81 16.26
N GLY A 156 11.94 13.80 16.74
CA GLY A 156 10.49 13.88 16.93
C GLY A 156 9.68 13.70 15.64
N THR A 157 10.30 13.30 14.53
CA THR A 157 9.58 13.10 13.26
C THR A 157 8.62 11.91 13.34
N ILE A 158 7.37 12.14 12.96
CA ILE A 158 6.37 11.11 12.68
C ILE A 158 6.20 11.02 11.17
N ALA A 159 6.64 9.89 10.60
CA ALA A 159 6.61 9.68 9.16
C ALA A 159 5.20 9.32 8.70
N ILE A 160 4.66 10.06 7.73
CA ILE A 160 3.41 9.74 7.05
C ILE A 160 3.74 9.20 5.66
N ILE A 161 3.37 7.94 5.42
CA ILE A 161 3.73 7.18 4.22
C ILE A 161 2.45 6.70 3.53
N ALA A 162 2.35 6.93 2.22
CA ALA A 162 1.17 6.57 1.44
C ALA A 162 1.11 5.05 1.14
N ASP A 163 2.25 4.43 0.85
CA ASP A 163 2.33 3.01 0.49
C ASP A 163 3.20 2.23 1.47
N SER A 164 2.82 0.98 1.72
CA SER A 164 3.46 0.02 2.62
C SER A 164 4.84 -0.48 2.16
N GLY A 165 5.45 0.20 1.18
CA GLY A 165 6.77 -0.09 0.62
C GLY A 165 7.91 0.21 1.61
N GLY A 166 7.97 -0.54 2.70
CA GLY A 166 8.99 -0.40 3.76
C GLY A 166 10.44 -0.53 3.26
N THR A 167 10.67 -1.07 2.06
CA THR A 167 11.99 -1.11 1.42
C THR A 167 12.55 0.29 1.18
N LEU A 168 11.70 1.26 0.84
CA LEU A 168 12.13 2.62 0.56
C LEU A 168 12.63 3.30 1.83
N THR A 169 11.94 3.14 2.96
CA THR A 169 12.26 3.83 4.21
C THR A 169 13.16 3.04 5.16
N ALA A 170 13.44 1.77 4.89
CA ALA A 170 14.28 0.91 5.73
C ALA A 170 15.59 1.56 6.23
N PRO A 171 16.37 2.30 5.40
CA PRO A 171 17.63 2.90 5.85
C PRO A 171 17.50 3.99 6.92
N ILE A 172 16.33 4.62 7.03
CA ILE A 172 16.07 5.74 7.94
C ILE A 172 14.98 5.42 8.97
N LEU A 173 14.44 4.20 8.93
CA LEU A 173 13.24 3.79 9.66
C LEU A 173 13.43 4.02 11.16
N GLU A 174 14.55 3.56 11.73
CA GLU A 174 14.90 3.68 13.16
C GLU A 174 15.02 5.12 13.69
N GLN A 175 15.10 6.11 12.81
CA GLN A 175 15.20 7.52 13.19
C GLN A 175 13.82 8.16 13.40
N PHE A 176 12.74 7.51 12.95
CA PHE A 176 11.38 8.00 13.15
C PHE A 176 10.88 7.70 14.57
N THR A 177 10.15 8.65 15.15
CA THR A 177 9.52 8.49 16.46
C THR A 177 8.25 7.63 16.37
N ALA A 178 7.52 7.74 15.25
CA ALA A 178 6.43 6.84 14.89
C ALA A 178 6.21 6.85 13.36
N VAL A 179 5.47 5.87 12.88
CA VAL A 179 5.09 5.73 11.47
C VAL A 179 3.57 5.66 11.33
N ILE A 180 3.02 6.40 10.38
CA ILE A 180 1.61 6.34 9.98
C ILE A 180 1.59 5.96 8.50
N CYS A 181 1.12 4.75 8.20
CA CYS A 181 1.06 4.23 6.85
C CYS A 181 -0.40 4.06 6.40
N ALA A 182 -0.75 4.74 5.31
CA ALA A 182 -2.09 4.64 4.73
C ALA A 182 -2.38 3.27 4.11
N GLY A 183 -1.37 2.65 3.50
CA GLY A 183 -1.50 1.35 2.85
C GLY A 183 -1.21 0.17 3.79
N GLY A 184 -1.70 -1.01 3.38
CA GLY A 184 -1.33 -2.28 3.97
C GLY A 184 -2.06 -2.65 5.26
N THR A 185 -1.49 -3.60 6.00
CA THR A 185 -2.02 -4.13 7.26
C THR A 185 -0.89 -4.24 8.28
N VAL A 186 -1.19 -4.54 9.55
CA VAL A 186 -0.16 -4.83 10.57
C VAL A 186 0.76 -6.00 10.21
N ARG A 187 0.38 -6.83 9.22
CA ARG A 187 1.17 -7.95 8.70
C ARG A 187 1.93 -7.62 7.40
N SER A 188 1.80 -6.41 6.88
CA SER A 188 2.57 -5.96 5.72
C SER A 188 4.04 -5.74 6.10
N HIS A 189 4.91 -5.70 5.11
CA HIS A 189 6.36 -5.56 5.29
C HIS A 189 6.75 -4.41 6.24
N LEU A 190 6.22 -3.21 6.03
CA LEU A 190 6.45 -2.07 6.92
C LEU A 190 5.94 -2.29 8.36
N GLY A 191 4.78 -2.93 8.53
CA GLY A 191 4.26 -3.31 9.85
C GLY A 191 5.17 -4.31 10.58
N ILE A 192 5.73 -5.27 9.86
CA ILE A 192 6.70 -6.23 10.41
C ILE A 192 7.99 -5.52 10.82
N LEU A 193 8.56 -4.70 9.93
CA LEU A 193 9.81 -3.98 10.20
C LEU A 193 9.68 -3.03 11.40
N THR A 194 8.63 -2.20 11.43
CA THR A 194 8.40 -1.28 12.55
C THR A 194 8.27 -2.01 13.87
N ARG A 195 7.62 -3.18 13.92
CA ARG A 195 7.60 -4.04 15.11
C ARG A 195 9.00 -4.55 15.50
N GLU A 196 9.79 -5.00 14.54
CA GLU A 196 11.15 -5.54 14.77
C GLU A 196 12.13 -4.47 15.27
N PHE A 197 12.07 -3.26 14.70
CA PHE A 197 12.85 -2.10 15.13
C PHE A 197 12.26 -1.41 16.37
N GLY A 198 11.12 -1.87 16.88
CA GLY A 198 10.48 -1.30 18.06
C GLY A 198 9.85 0.08 17.84
N ILE A 199 9.53 0.43 16.61
CA ILE A 199 8.97 1.73 16.23
C ILE A 199 7.45 1.67 16.30
N PRO A 200 6.79 2.57 17.03
CA PRO A 200 5.34 2.66 17.04
C PRO A 200 4.79 2.95 15.62
N CYS A 201 3.76 2.20 15.22
CA CYS A 201 3.26 2.25 13.86
C CYS A 201 1.75 2.03 13.80
N LEU A 202 1.06 2.88 13.02
CA LEU A 202 -0.32 2.67 12.59
C LEU A 202 -0.35 2.34 11.10
N MET A 203 -0.93 1.19 10.76
CA MET A 203 -1.14 0.75 9.37
C MET A 203 -2.59 1.02 8.94
N ASN A 204 -2.88 0.95 7.65
CA ASN A 204 -4.23 1.20 7.13
C ASN A 204 -4.82 2.54 7.64
N ALA A 205 -3.97 3.55 7.74
CA ALA A 205 -4.32 4.81 8.37
C ALA A 205 -5.20 5.67 7.46
N LYS A 206 -6.26 6.24 8.04
CA LYS A 206 -7.16 7.20 7.41
C LYS A 206 -6.91 8.54 8.09
N LEU A 207 -6.35 9.51 7.37
CA LEU A 207 -6.09 10.86 7.88
C LEU A 207 -6.95 11.88 7.15
N SER A 208 -7.20 13.02 7.77
CA SER A 208 -7.77 14.20 7.12
C SER A 208 -7.19 15.46 7.76
N GLY A 209 -6.82 16.44 6.94
CA GLY A 209 -6.40 17.76 7.40
C GLY A 209 -5.00 17.85 8.02
N VAL A 210 -4.23 16.77 8.12
CA VAL A 210 -2.85 16.80 8.65
C VAL A 210 -1.88 17.32 7.58
N ARG A 211 -1.11 18.37 7.88
CA ARG A 211 -0.11 18.94 6.97
C ARG A 211 1.31 18.64 7.43
N ASP A 212 2.25 18.77 6.51
CA ASP A 212 3.66 18.72 6.87
C ASP A 212 3.98 19.83 7.90
N GLY A 213 4.57 19.43 9.03
CA GLY A 213 4.93 20.35 10.11
C GLY A 213 3.88 20.48 11.21
N ASP A 214 2.74 19.81 11.07
CA ASP A 214 1.77 19.77 12.15
C ASP A 214 2.27 18.88 13.30
N SER A 215 1.97 19.32 14.52
CA SER A 215 2.19 18.52 15.72
C SER A 215 1.04 17.52 15.83
N VAL A 216 1.35 16.23 15.92
CA VAL A 216 0.35 15.16 15.97
C VAL A 216 0.61 14.23 17.14
N GLU A 217 -0.48 13.78 17.78
CA GLU A 217 -0.50 12.73 18.78
C GLU A 217 -1.02 11.44 18.15
N VAL A 218 -0.30 10.33 18.36
CA VAL A 218 -0.63 9.00 17.84
C VAL A 218 -0.98 8.06 18.98
N GLU A 219 -2.18 7.50 18.96
CA GLU A 219 -2.70 6.60 19.99
C GLU A 219 -2.10 5.19 19.91
N VAL A 220 -0.85 5.05 20.33
CA VAL A 220 -0.18 3.75 20.34
C VAL A 220 -0.54 2.91 21.58
N SER A 221 -1.35 3.47 22.49
CA SER A 221 -1.85 2.79 23.71
C SER A 221 -3.08 1.91 23.48
N ALA A 222 -3.77 2.11 22.35
CA ALA A 222 -4.87 1.25 21.91
C ALA A 222 -4.39 -0.19 21.67
N PRO A 223 -5.28 -1.21 21.81
CA PRO A 223 -4.93 -2.59 21.50
C PRO A 223 -4.35 -2.74 20.08
N ALA A 224 -3.29 -3.55 19.95
CA ALA A 224 -2.78 -3.91 18.64
C ALA A 224 -3.80 -4.77 17.89
N LYS A 225 -3.97 -4.52 16.59
CA LYS A 225 -4.92 -5.28 15.78
C LYS A 225 -4.37 -6.68 15.52
N THR A 226 -5.17 -7.71 15.77
CA THR A 226 -4.74 -9.10 15.63
C THR A 226 -5.11 -9.69 14.26
N ALA A 227 -4.52 -10.84 13.91
CA ALA A 227 -4.84 -11.53 12.66
C ALA A 227 -6.31 -12.03 12.65
N GLU A 228 -6.80 -12.47 13.80
CA GLU A 228 -8.18 -12.92 14.01
C GLU A 228 -9.15 -11.76 13.81
N ALA A 229 -8.81 -10.56 14.28
CA ALA A 229 -9.62 -9.37 14.09
C ALA A 229 -9.79 -9.02 12.60
N TYR A 230 -8.73 -9.18 11.78
CA TYR A 230 -8.86 -9.03 10.33
C TYR A 230 -9.76 -10.08 9.69
N GLN A 231 -9.67 -11.34 10.11
CA GLN A 231 -10.50 -12.42 9.59
C GLN A 231 -11.98 -12.25 9.97
N ALA A 232 -12.23 -11.75 11.18
CA ALA A 232 -13.57 -11.48 11.69
C ALA A 232 -14.16 -10.14 11.21
N GLY A 233 -13.38 -9.31 10.51
CA GLY A 233 -13.80 -7.96 10.12
C GLY A 233 -14.03 -7.03 11.31
N GLN A 234 -13.39 -7.31 12.46
CA GLN A 234 -13.53 -6.53 13.67
C GLN A 234 -12.73 -5.22 13.56
N GLU A 235 -13.39 -4.08 13.81
CA GLU A 235 -12.69 -2.81 13.93
C GLU A 235 -11.93 -2.73 15.26
N MET A 236 -10.64 -2.41 15.15
CA MET A 236 -9.72 -2.17 16.26
C MET A 236 -8.77 -1.07 15.81
N THR A 237 -9.18 0.18 16.03
CA THR A 237 -8.46 1.35 15.55
C THR A 237 -7.89 2.16 16.70
N ALA A 238 -6.75 2.77 16.43
CA ALA A 238 -6.11 3.81 17.21
C ALA A 238 -6.41 5.16 16.58
N HIS A 239 -6.60 6.20 17.38
CA HIS A 239 -6.83 7.55 16.91
C HIS A 239 -5.53 8.31 16.64
N ILE A 240 -5.68 9.35 15.83
CA ILE A 240 -4.63 10.31 15.50
C ILE A 240 -5.23 11.70 15.71
N TRP A 241 -4.57 12.51 16.53
CA TRP A 241 -5.00 13.87 16.81
C TRP A 241 -3.99 14.88 16.31
N ARG A 242 -4.48 16.02 15.83
CA ARG A 242 -3.68 17.22 15.61
C ARG A 242 -3.70 18.07 16.87
N LEU A 243 -2.53 18.54 17.26
CA LEU A 243 -2.33 19.39 18.43
C LEU A 243 -2.31 20.87 18.02
N PRO A 244 -2.69 21.79 18.93
CA PRO A 244 -2.57 23.21 18.70
C PRO A 244 -1.08 23.60 18.58
N ARG A 245 -0.80 24.57 17.71
CA ARG A 245 0.55 25.13 17.53
C ARG A 245 0.93 26.07 18.66
#